data_AF-A0A3Q3W0H0-F1
#
_entry.id   AF-A0A3Q3W0H0-F1
#
_cell.length_a   1.000
_cell.length_b   1.000
_cell.length_c   1.000
_cell.angle_alpha   90.00
_cell.angle_beta   90.00
_cell.angle_gamma   90.00
#
_symmetry.space_group_name_H-M   'P 1'
#
loop_
_entity.id
_entity.type
_entity.pdbx_description
1 polymer ?
#
loop_
_entity_poly.entity_id
_entity_poly.type
_entity_poly.pdbx_seq_one_letter_code
_entity_poly.pdbx_strand_id
1 'polypeptide(L)'
;MKSIKLMRLNIKRLNLEGSLIRINKRKSRGCVSESLDIECTPTELIQQWLPSHKHQRLISKGKENDSSQFVLARRSRKKKESMSGISLDHLPDELLLRILFYLPLQDLLRMSIVSKHWHCLTFDESLWRSVDLEGMTHLDSALQQVLKTGVRRLRCPRSYVQEFCFTGTRPLQLIQMDLSNSIIPTSALESIICHCRLLEYLSLEGQQLSDAIISSLSKNPDLLQLNLSGCSGFTAPALASMLKSCTSIEQLNISWCVFNNDHVKSVVNNLCSSVIHLNLSGYRENLKLDVLSLLPLHYSDSTLLMADCFLILKQLKHLLHLSLSRCYQIHLAALTDVDQMFPALCLLDVFGIVHNSHLPTLKEEMPHVSINSRPFSSIARPTPASKLSDCAMWNEKCRLRIKL
;
A
#
# COMPACT_ATOMS: atom_id res chain seq x y z
N MET A 1 -33.06 -7.60 9.21
CA MET A 1 -33.31 -6.64 8.10
C MET A 1 -32.49 -5.33 8.19
N LYS A 2 -31.95 -4.89 9.34
CA LYS A 2 -31.17 -3.63 9.41
C LYS A 2 -29.79 -3.70 8.71
N SER A 3 -29.04 -4.80 8.81
CA SER A 3 -27.66 -4.92 8.26
C SER A 3 -27.56 -4.73 6.74
N ILE A 4 -28.52 -5.24 5.97
CA ILE A 4 -28.55 -5.10 4.50
C ILE A 4 -28.70 -3.63 4.06
N LYS A 5 -29.32 -2.78 4.90
CA LYS A 5 -29.52 -1.36 4.59
C LYS A 5 -28.25 -0.53 4.84
N LEU A 6 -27.42 -0.89 5.83
CA LEU A 6 -26.07 -0.33 5.99
C LEU A 6 -25.11 -0.83 4.90
N MET A 7 -25.18 -2.12 4.52
CA MET A 7 -24.30 -2.68 3.47
C MET A 7 -24.48 -2.00 2.10
N ARG A 8 -25.71 -1.57 1.75
CA ARG A 8 -25.95 -0.76 0.54
C ARG A 8 -25.29 0.62 0.56
N LEU A 9 -24.95 1.17 1.72
CA LEU A 9 -24.21 2.44 1.84
C LEU A 9 -22.71 2.26 1.64
N ASN A 10 -22.11 1.17 2.13
CA ASN A 10 -20.67 0.93 1.96
C ASN A 10 -20.29 0.59 0.51
N ILE A 11 -21.11 -0.20 -0.21
CA ILE A 11 -20.86 -0.47 -1.63
C ILE A 11 -21.09 0.80 -2.49
N LYS A 12 -22.04 1.66 -2.11
CA LYS A 12 -22.17 3.00 -2.71
C LYS A 12 -21.02 3.95 -2.40
N ARG A 13 -20.24 3.73 -1.34
CA ARG A 13 -19.01 4.51 -1.05
C ARG A 13 -17.78 4.01 -1.82
N LEU A 14 -17.77 2.74 -2.23
CA LEU A 14 -16.76 2.19 -3.14
C LEU A 14 -16.99 2.62 -4.61
N ASN A 15 -18.23 2.94 -4.99
CA ASN A 15 -18.56 3.56 -6.27
C ASN A 15 -18.56 5.09 -6.14
N LEU A 16 -17.45 5.77 -6.42
CA LEU A 16 -17.44 7.24 -6.52
C LEU A 16 -18.26 7.72 -7.72
N GLU A 17 -19.43 8.31 -7.48
CA GLU A 17 -19.91 9.42 -8.30
C GLU A 17 -19.31 10.71 -7.72
N GLY A 18 -18.45 11.37 -8.49
CA GLY A 18 -17.66 12.49 -7.98
C GLY A 18 -16.98 13.34 -9.05
N SER A 19 -17.76 13.92 -9.98
CA SER A 19 -17.30 15.05 -10.79
C SER A 19 -18.45 15.93 -11.26
N LEU A 20 -18.53 17.12 -10.64
CA LEU A 20 -19.40 18.22 -11.05
C LEU A 20 -18.85 18.89 -12.30
N ILE A 21 -19.35 18.53 -13.49
CA ILE A 21 -19.11 19.30 -14.71
C ILE A 21 -20.28 20.26 -14.93
N ARG A 22 -20.00 21.56 -14.76
CA ARG A 22 -20.90 22.65 -15.18
C ARG A 22 -21.08 22.59 -16.71
N ILE A 23 -22.32 22.48 -17.18
CA ILE A 23 -22.64 22.67 -18.60
C ILE A 23 -23.53 23.91 -18.76
N ASN A 24 -23.05 24.85 -19.56
CA ASN A 24 -23.73 26.10 -19.89
C ASN A 24 -24.93 25.86 -20.82
N LYS A 25 -26.03 26.60 -20.60
CA LYS A 25 -27.16 26.66 -21.53
C LYS A 25 -26.79 27.48 -22.79
N ARG A 26 -27.00 26.94 -23.99
CA ARG A 26 -27.31 27.71 -25.23
C ARG A 26 -28.19 26.87 -26.17
N LYS A 27 -29.01 27.54 -27.00
CA LYS A 27 -30.08 26.97 -27.85
C LYS A 27 -29.83 27.21 -29.34
N SER A 28 -30.08 26.22 -30.19
CA SER A 28 -30.59 26.31 -31.60
C SER A 28 -30.81 24.87 -32.12
N ARG A 29 -31.97 24.38 -32.63
CA ARG A 29 -32.93 24.76 -33.70
C ARG A 29 -32.57 24.28 -35.14
N GLY A 30 -33.29 23.23 -35.60
CA GLY A 30 -33.57 22.85 -37.03
C GLY A 30 -32.43 22.18 -37.83
N CYS A 31 -32.66 21.42 -38.92
CA CYS A 31 -33.88 20.81 -39.52
C CYS A 31 -33.48 19.85 -40.69
N VAL A 32 -34.11 18.64 -40.84
CA VAL A 32 -34.48 17.86 -42.08
C VAL A 32 -33.45 17.68 -43.25
N SER A 33 -33.22 16.53 -43.94
CA SER A 33 -34.12 15.50 -44.54
C SER A 33 -33.50 14.07 -44.81
N GLU A 34 -34.38 13.10 -45.13
CA GLU A 34 -34.24 11.90 -46.04
C GLU A 34 -33.12 10.84 -45.80
N SER A 35 -33.41 9.62 -45.28
CA SER A 35 -34.00 8.41 -45.92
C SER A 35 -33.04 7.70 -46.91
N LEU A 36 -32.32 6.62 -46.56
CA LEU A 36 -32.75 5.19 -46.48
C LEU A 36 -31.50 4.32 -46.13
N ASP A 37 -31.52 3.09 -45.57
CA ASP A 37 -32.52 2.28 -44.82
C ASP A 37 -31.83 1.09 -44.05
N ILE A 38 -32.62 0.21 -43.39
CA ILE A 38 -32.39 -1.19 -42.92
C ILE A 38 -30.96 -1.63 -42.47
N GLU A 39 -30.74 -1.88 -41.15
CA GLU A 39 -30.82 -3.24 -40.55
C GLU A 39 -30.62 -3.28 -38.99
N CYS A 40 -31.68 -3.65 -38.27
CA CYS A 40 -31.76 -4.40 -36.99
C CYS A 40 -30.73 -4.24 -35.83
N THR A 41 -30.99 -3.32 -34.89
CA THR A 41 -30.77 -3.54 -33.44
C THR A 41 -31.92 -2.96 -32.59
N PRO A 42 -32.62 -3.76 -31.75
CA PRO A 42 -33.70 -3.23 -30.91
C PRO A 42 -33.14 -2.60 -29.63
N THR A 43 -32.88 -1.28 -29.68
CA THR A 43 -32.44 -0.48 -28.51
C THR A 43 -33.60 0.27 -27.83
N GLU A 44 -34.85 -0.02 -28.20
CA GLU A 44 -36.03 0.60 -27.61
C GLU A 44 -36.62 -0.23 -26.46
N LEU A 45 -36.25 0.12 -25.23
CA LEU A 45 -37.12 -0.01 -24.04
C LEU A 45 -36.65 0.86 -22.85
N ILE A 46 -35.87 1.92 -23.10
CA ILE A 46 -35.47 2.92 -22.08
C ILE A 46 -36.36 4.17 -22.19
N GLN A 47 -37.67 3.99 -21.97
CA GLN A 47 -38.61 5.09 -21.65
C GLN A 47 -39.97 4.50 -21.23
N GLN A 48 -40.15 4.16 -19.95
CA GLN A 48 -41.46 4.07 -19.25
C GLN A 48 -41.33 3.55 -17.79
N TRP A 49 -40.56 4.23 -16.94
CA TRP A 49 -40.59 3.99 -15.47
C TRP A 49 -40.90 5.30 -14.72
N LEU A 50 -42.10 5.83 -14.97
CA LEU A 50 -42.78 6.74 -14.04
C LEU A 50 -43.33 5.91 -12.85
N PRO A 51 -43.26 6.41 -11.60
CA PRO A 51 -43.69 5.64 -10.44
C PRO A 51 -45.22 5.46 -10.42
N SER A 52 -45.69 4.21 -10.45
CA SER A 52 -47.12 3.88 -10.43
C SER A 52 -47.80 4.36 -9.15
N HIS A 53 -48.84 5.18 -9.29
CA HIS A 53 -49.62 5.71 -8.17
C HIS A 53 -50.29 4.60 -7.34
N LYS A 54 -50.18 4.68 -6.01
CA LYS A 54 -50.87 3.78 -5.07
C LYS A 54 -52.38 3.83 -5.29
N HIS A 55 -52.96 2.73 -5.78
CA HIS A 55 -54.42 2.56 -5.78
C HIS A 55 -54.90 2.17 -4.39
N GLN A 56 -55.70 3.03 -3.78
CA GLN A 56 -56.33 2.81 -2.48
C GLN A 56 -57.68 2.11 -2.71
N ARG A 57 -57.77 0.80 -2.43
CA ARG A 57 -59.03 0.08 -2.54
C ARG A 57 -59.93 0.39 -1.34
N LEU A 58 -61.09 0.99 -1.63
CA LEU A 58 -62.21 1.13 -0.71
C LEU A 58 -62.74 -0.25 -0.30
N ILE A 59 -63.12 -0.39 0.97
CA ILE A 59 -63.92 -1.51 1.48
C ILE A 59 -65.13 -0.90 2.19
N SER A 60 -66.33 -1.33 1.81
CA SER A 60 -67.59 -0.81 2.31
C SER A 60 -68.30 -1.80 3.24
N LYS A 61 -68.65 -1.32 4.44
CA LYS A 61 -69.72 -1.78 5.37
C LYS A 61 -69.83 -3.27 5.73
N GLY A 62 -69.73 -3.52 7.04
CA GLY A 62 -70.26 -4.69 7.75
C GLY A 62 -70.13 -4.44 9.25
N LYS A 63 -71.19 -4.67 10.03
CA LYS A 63 -71.25 -4.39 11.47
C LYS A 63 -71.20 -5.71 12.27
N GLU A 64 -70.89 -5.56 13.56
CA GLU A 64 -71.17 -6.47 14.68
C GLU A 64 -70.24 -7.67 14.96
N ASN A 65 -70.17 -7.91 16.27
CA ASN A 65 -69.40 -8.84 17.10
C ASN A 65 -69.34 -10.28 16.51
N ASP A 66 -68.31 -11.10 16.72
CA ASP A 66 -67.84 -11.58 18.03
C ASP A 66 -66.42 -12.20 17.96
N SER A 67 -65.83 -12.48 19.12
CA SER A 67 -64.71 -13.38 19.43
C SER A 67 -64.07 -14.15 18.26
N SER A 68 -62.94 -13.63 17.76
CA SER A 68 -62.11 -14.37 16.80
C SER A 68 -60.60 -14.18 17.01
N GLN A 69 -59.93 -15.32 17.13
CA GLN A 69 -58.52 -15.54 17.42
C GLN A 69 -57.58 -14.87 16.38
N PHE A 70 -56.58 -14.11 16.82
CA PHE A 70 -55.55 -13.53 15.93
C PHE A 70 -54.63 -14.61 15.34
N VAL A 71 -55.06 -15.25 14.25
CA VAL A 71 -54.22 -16.17 13.48
C VAL A 71 -53.25 -15.37 12.61
N LEU A 72 -51.96 -15.40 12.95
CA LEU A 72 -50.87 -14.93 12.09
C LEU A 72 -50.78 -15.81 10.83
N ALA A 73 -51.57 -15.49 9.81
CA ALA A 73 -51.53 -16.14 8.51
C ALA A 73 -50.15 -15.92 7.86
N ARG A 74 -49.23 -16.89 8.05
CA ARG A 74 -48.00 -16.97 7.26
C ARG A 74 -48.41 -17.03 5.79
N ARG A 75 -48.07 -15.99 5.00
CA ARG A 75 -48.16 -16.06 3.54
C ARG A 75 -47.40 -17.30 3.09
N SER A 76 -48.14 -18.29 2.57
CA SER A 76 -47.54 -19.42 1.89
C SER A 76 -46.60 -18.88 0.81
N ARG A 77 -45.32 -19.28 0.87
CA ARG A 77 -44.41 -19.06 -0.26
C ARG A 77 -45.02 -19.85 -1.41
N LYS A 78 -45.63 -19.16 -2.39
CA LYS A 78 -45.96 -19.77 -3.68
C LYS A 78 -44.72 -20.54 -4.13
N LYS A 79 -44.84 -21.87 -4.21
CA LYS A 79 -43.78 -22.76 -4.66
C LYS A 79 -43.47 -22.31 -6.08
N LYS A 80 -42.30 -21.71 -6.29
CA LYS A 80 -41.92 -21.17 -7.60
C LYS A 80 -41.89 -22.35 -8.56
N GLU A 81 -42.71 -22.29 -9.61
CA GLU A 81 -42.77 -23.35 -10.61
C GLU A 81 -41.38 -23.58 -11.18
N SER A 82 -40.98 -24.85 -11.24
CA SER A 82 -39.67 -25.29 -11.68
C SER A 82 -39.57 -25.19 -13.19
N MET A 83 -39.37 -23.97 -13.69
CA MET A 83 -38.74 -23.79 -14.99
C MET A 83 -37.40 -24.54 -14.97
N SER A 84 -37.18 -25.41 -15.95
CA SER A 84 -35.98 -26.21 -16.17
C SER A 84 -34.80 -25.36 -16.66
N GLY A 85 -34.53 -24.26 -15.98
CA GLY A 85 -33.36 -23.43 -16.19
C GLY A 85 -32.14 -23.99 -15.45
N ILE A 86 -31.00 -24.03 -16.13
CA ILE A 86 -29.70 -24.30 -15.51
C ILE A 86 -29.43 -23.18 -14.49
N SER A 87 -29.48 -23.49 -13.19
CA SER A 87 -29.05 -22.53 -12.17
C SER A 87 -27.58 -22.76 -11.82
N LEU A 88 -26.81 -21.67 -11.85
CA LEU A 88 -25.43 -21.60 -11.37
C LEU A 88 -25.29 -21.97 -9.89
N ASP A 89 -26.38 -21.92 -9.11
CA ASP A 89 -26.39 -22.33 -7.69
C ASP A 89 -26.13 -23.84 -7.47
N HIS A 90 -26.08 -24.66 -8.53
CA HIS A 90 -25.72 -26.08 -8.45
C HIS A 90 -24.23 -26.34 -8.77
N LEU A 91 -23.47 -25.30 -9.11
CA LEU A 91 -22.04 -25.44 -9.42
C LEU A 91 -21.22 -25.45 -8.12
N PRO A 92 -20.23 -26.35 -7.95
CA PRO A 92 -19.36 -26.34 -6.77
C PRO A 92 -18.62 -25.01 -6.56
N ASP A 93 -18.43 -24.64 -5.29
CA ASP A 93 -17.78 -23.41 -4.84
C ASP A 93 -16.40 -23.21 -5.52
N GLU A 94 -15.62 -24.27 -5.73
CA GLU A 94 -14.30 -24.20 -6.37
C GLU A 94 -14.38 -23.73 -7.83
N LEU A 95 -15.43 -24.15 -8.56
CA LEU A 95 -15.65 -23.72 -9.94
C LEU A 95 -16.18 -22.28 -9.98
N LEU A 96 -17.04 -21.90 -9.02
CA LEU A 96 -17.51 -20.52 -8.87
C LEU A 96 -16.35 -19.58 -8.51
N LEU A 97 -15.47 -19.95 -7.59
CA LEU A 97 -14.24 -19.22 -7.27
C LEU A 97 -13.32 -19.10 -8.48
N ARG A 98 -13.18 -20.18 -9.27
CA ARG A 98 -12.39 -20.14 -10.52
C ARG A 98 -12.98 -19.20 -11.57
N ILE A 99 -14.31 -19.07 -11.65
CA ILE A 99 -14.97 -18.06 -12.50
C ILE A 99 -14.71 -16.65 -11.95
N LEU A 100 -14.92 -16.43 -10.64
CA LEU A 100 -14.70 -15.15 -9.97
C LEU A 100 -13.23 -14.67 -10.04
N PHE A 101 -12.27 -15.59 -10.12
CA PHE A 101 -10.84 -15.28 -10.25
C PHE A 101 -10.49 -14.53 -11.54
N TYR A 102 -11.25 -14.75 -12.62
CA TYR A 102 -11.06 -14.02 -13.89
C TYR A 102 -11.74 -12.64 -13.90
N LEU A 103 -12.58 -12.32 -12.91
CA LEU A 103 -13.25 -11.02 -12.86
C LEU A 103 -12.32 -9.92 -12.31
N PRO A 104 -12.35 -8.71 -12.89
CA PRO A 104 -11.70 -7.53 -12.31
C PRO A 104 -12.42 -7.08 -11.05
N LEU A 105 -11.77 -6.23 -10.24
CA LEU A 105 -12.28 -5.79 -8.93
C LEU A 105 -13.69 -5.20 -8.97
N GLN A 106 -14.00 -4.35 -9.95
CA GLN A 106 -15.33 -3.75 -10.08
C GLN A 106 -16.41 -4.81 -10.30
N ASP A 107 -16.18 -5.81 -11.16
CA ASP A 107 -17.15 -6.86 -11.44
C ASP A 107 -17.23 -7.90 -10.31
N LEU A 108 -16.12 -8.19 -9.65
CA LEU A 108 -16.12 -9.00 -8.43
C LEU A 108 -17.00 -8.37 -7.33
N LEU A 109 -16.90 -7.05 -7.13
CA LEU A 109 -17.75 -6.30 -6.20
C LEU A 109 -19.22 -6.25 -6.66
N ARG A 110 -19.50 -6.21 -7.98
CA ARG A 110 -20.87 -6.34 -8.52
C ARG A 110 -21.46 -7.73 -8.28
N MET A 111 -20.66 -8.80 -8.36
CA MET A 111 -21.12 -10.15 -8.01
C MET A 111 -21.49 -10.29 -6.53
N SER A 112 -20.85 -9.52 -5.64
CA SER A 112 -21.07 -9.58 -4.19
C SER A 112 -22.49 -9.19 -3.73
N ILE A 113 -23.31 -8.59 -4.61
CA ILE A 113 -24.70 -8.18 -4.32
C ILE A 113 -25.76 -9.11 -4.93
N VAL A 114 -25.36 -10.14 -5.69
CA VAL A 114 -26.29 -11.05 -6.40
C VAL A 114 -27.05 -11.96 -5.42
N SER A 115 -26.33 -12.66 -4.55
CA SER A 115 -26.92 -13.52 -3.52
C SER A 115 -26.01 -13.59 -2.28
N LYS A 116 -26.51 -14.16 -1.18
CA LYS A 116 -25.69 -14.39 0.02
C LYS A 116 -24.49 -15.33 -0.24
N HIS A 117 -24.67 -16.31 -1.12
CA HIS A 117 -23.64 -17.29 -1.44
C HIS A 117 -22.54 -16.63 -2.27
N TRP A 118 -22.92 -15.94 -3.36
CA TRP A 118 -22.00 -15.11 -4.14
C TRP A 118 -21.29 -14.06 -3.27
N HIS A 119 -21.99 -13.41 -2.32
CA HIS A 119 -21.36 -12.50 -1.36
C HIS A 119 -20.21 -13.17 -0.58
N CYS A 120 -20.44 -14.34 0.00
CA CYS A 120 -19.38 -15.09 0.70
C CYS A 120 -18.22 -15.43 -0.24
N LEU A 121 -18.49 -16.02 -1.40
CA LEU A 121 -17.46 -16.41 -2.37
C LEU A 121 -16.63 -15.20 -2.88
N THR A 122 -17.27 -14.06 -3.11
CA THR A 122 -16.55 -12.85 -3.59
C THR A 122 -15.56 -12.27 -2.59
N PHE A 123 -15.63 -12.66 -1.31
CA PHE A 123 -14.69 -12.27 -0.26
C PHE A 123 -13.80 -13.42 0.23
N ASP A 124 -13.74 -14.52 -0.51
CA ASP A 124 -12.83 -15.65 -0.24
C ASP A 124 -11.35 -15.26 -0.42
N GLU A 125 -10.48 -15.76 0.46
CA GLU A 125 -9.05 -15.42 0.51
C GLU A 125 -8.31 -15.70 -0.80
N SER A 126 -8.69 -16.76 -1.53
CA SER A 126 -8.06 -17.12 -2.81
C SER A 126 -8.14 -16.00 -3.85
N LEU A 127 -9.18 -15.16 -3.77
CA LEU A 127 -9.42 -14.05 -4.69
C LEU A 127 -8.61 -12.79 -4.31
N TRP A 128 -8.38 -12.53 -3.03
CA TRP A 128 -7.83 -11.24 -2.55
C TRP A 128 -6.32 -11.25 -2.28
N ARG A 129 -5.61 -12.31 -2.70
CA ARG A 129 -4.16 -12.49 -2.51
C ARG A 129 -3.29 -11.26 -2.86
N SER A 130 -3.67 -10.46 -3.85
CA SER A 130 -3.01 -9.19 -4.17
C SER A 130 -3.97 -8.11 -4.67
N VAL A 131 -3.87 -6.91 -4.08
CA VAL A 131 -4.78 -5.78 -4.31
C VAL A 131 -3.98 -4.48 -4.52
N ASP A 132 -4.39 -3.69 -5.50
CA ASP A 132 -3.92 -2.33 -5.75
C ASP A 132 -5.08 -1.34 -5.58
N LEU A 133 -4.90 -0.41 -4.66
CA LEU A 133 -5.82 0.65 -4.29
C LEU A 133 -5.24 2.04 -4.61
N GLU A 134 -4.17 2.12 -5.41
CA GLU A 134 -3.70 3.40 -5.94
C GLU A 134 -4.83 4.13 -6.68
N GLY A 135 -4.89 5.46 -6.50
CA GLY A 135 -5.93 6.30 -7.09
C GLY A 135 -7.18 6.47 -6.23
N MET A 136 -7.33 5.75 -5.11
CA MET A 136 -8.39 6.04 -4.13
C MET A 136 -8.08 7.29 -3.30
N THR A 137 -9.01 8.23 -3.28
CA THR A 137 -8.94 9.43 -2.43
C THR A 137 -9.45 9.22 -1.00
N HIS A 138 -10.41 8.31 -0.79
CA HIS A 138 -10.97 8.00 0.52
C HIS A 138 -10.85 6.51 0.81
N LEU A 139 -9.77 6.14 1.50
CA LEU A 139 -9.35 4.75 1.64
C LEU A 139 -10.04 4.03 2.81
N ASP A 140 -10.57 4.74 3.81
CA ASP A 140 -10.88 4.21 5.16
C ASP A 140 -11.69 2.89 5.14
N SER A 141 -12.84 2.90 4.46
CA SER A 141 -13.73 1.73 4.39
C SER A 141 -13.25 0.64 3.43
N ALA A 142 -12.50 1.01 2.39
CA ALA A 142 -11.96 0.08 1.41
C ALA A 142 -10.80 -0.74 2.02
N LEU A 143 -9.86 -0.06 2.69
CA LEU A 143 -8.77 -0.68 3.43
C LEU A 143 -9.31 -1.57 4.57
N GLN A 144 -10.33 -1.13 5.31
CA GLN A 144 -10.89 -1.96 6.38
C GLN A 144 -11.52 -3.25 5.85
N GLN A 145 -12.08 -3.24 4.63
CA GLN A 145 -12.58 -4.43 3.97
C GLN A 145 -11.43 -5.31 3.44
N VAL A 146 -10.47 -4.72 2.72
CA VAL A 146 -9.34 -5.44 2.10
C VAL A 146 -8.43 -6.11 3.14
N LEU A 147 -8.19 -5.48 4.29
CA LEU A 147 -7.44 -6.10 5.38
C LEU A 147 -8.18 -7.30 6.01
N LYS A 148 -9.50 -7.43 5.81
CA LYS A 148 -10.31 -8.56 6.31
C LYS A 148 -10.38 -9.74 5.33
N THR A 149 -9.90 -9.61 4.10
CA THR A 149 -9.97 -10.67 3.07
C THR A 149 -8.71 -11.53 2.96
N GLY A 150 -7.79 -11.47 3.94
CA GLY A 150 -6.55 -12.27 3.90
C GLY A 150 -5.54 -11.81 2.83
N VAL A 151 -5.57 -10.52 2.45
CA VAL A 151 -4.63 -9.94 1.48
C VAL A 151 -3.17 -10.18 1.89
N ARG A 152 -2.35 -10.71 0.96
CA ARG A 152 -0.90 -10.91 1.15
C ARG A 152 -0.06 -9.78 0.55
N ARG A 153 -0.55 -9.13 -0.50
CA ARG A 153 0.09 -7.97 -1.13
C ARG A 153 -0.87 -6.80 -1.27
N LEU A 154 -0.55 -5.67 -0.65
CA LEU A 154 -1.35 -4.46 -0.67
C LEU A 154 -0.52 -3.29 -1.20
N ARG A 155 -0.92 -2.75 -2.36
CA ARG A 155 -0.39 -1.50 -2.90
C ARG A 155 -1.38 -0.38 -2.65
N CYS A 156 -1.01 0.65 -1.90
CA CYS A 156 -1.81 1.87 -1.73
C CYS A 156 -0.93 3.10 -1.40
N PRO A 157 0.03 3.45 -2.28
CA PRO A 157 0.79 4.69 -2.17
C PRO A 157 -0.09 5.92 -2.43
N ARG A 158 0.31 7.08 -1.91
CA ARG A 158 -0.31 8.40 -2.16
C ARG A 158 -1.81 8.45 -1.83
N SER A 159 -2.25 7.66 -0.87
CA SER A 159 -3.65 7.59 -0.43
C SER A 159 -3.93 8.53 0.74
N TYR A 160 -5.19 8.81 1.01
CA TYR A 160 -5.63 9.59 2.19
C TYR A 160 -6.59 8.77 3.04
N VAL A 161 -6.30 8.74 4.34
CA VAL A 161 -7.08 8.10 5.40
C VAL A 161 -7.35 9.16 6.45
N GLN A 162 -8.60 9.42 6.78
CA GLN A 162 -8.97 10.46 7.75
C GLN A 162 -9.13 9.89 9.16
N GLU A 163 -9.98 8.86 9.27
CA GLU A 163 -10.29 8.20 10.54
C GLU A 163 -10.34 6.70 10.31
N PHE A 164 -9.35 6.00 10.83
CA PHE A 164 -9.23 4.55 10.67
C PHE A 164 -8.74 3.90 11.96
N CYS A 165 -9.45 2.85 12.35
CA CYS A 165 -9.02 1.90 13.37
C CYS A 165 -9.31 0.50 12.84
N PHE A 166 -8.28 -0.33 12.75
CA PHE A 166 -8.47 -1.73 12.37
C PHE A 166 -9.17 -2.49 13.49
N THR A 167 -10.35 -3.03 13.18
CA THR A 167 -11.22 -3.75 14.14
C THR A 167 -11.10 -5.28 14.01
N GLY A 168 -10.11 -5.78 13.29
CA GLY A 168 -9.86 -7.22 13.19
C GLY A 168 -9.07 -7.72 14.40
N THR A 169 -9.41 -8.93 14.87
CA THR A 169 -8.74 -9.60 16.00
C THR A 169 -7.75 -10.68 15.56
N ARG A 170 -7.62 -10.91 14.24
CA ARG A 170 -6.76 -11.94 13.65
C ARG A 170 -5.47 -11.30 13.11
N PRO A 171 -4.32 -12.02 13.16
CA PRO A 171 -3.11 -11.59 12.46
C PRO A 171 -3.37 -11.38 10.97
N LEU A 172 -2.82 -10.31 10.41
CA LEU A 172 -2.90 -10.00 8.99
C LEU A 172 -1.95 -10.91 8.21
N GLN A 173 -2.40 -11.39 7.05
CA GLN A 173 -1.61 -12.23 6.15
C GLN A 173 -0.68 -11.41 5.24
N LEU A 174 -0.47 -10.13 5.55
CA LEU A 174 0.33 -9.19 4.76
C LEU A 174 1.81 -9.58 4.76
N ILE A 175 2.36 -9.63 3.55
CA ILE A 175 3.78 -9.91 3.27
C ILE A 175 4.43 -8.75 2.54
N GLN A 176 3.72 -8.15 1.58
CA GLN A 176 4.17 -6.97 0.87
C GLN A 176 3.18 -5.83 1.06
N MET A 177 3.65 -4.68 1.54
CA MET A 177 2.79 -3.51 1.75
C MET A 177 3.48 -2.20 1.37
N ASP A 178 2.87 -1.47 0.44
CA ASP A 178 3.27 -0.12 0.05
C ASP A 178 2.21 0.90 0.49
N LEU A 179 2.56 1.74 1.45
CA LEU A 179 1.78 2.91 1.90
C LEU A 179 2.59 4.21 1.70
N SER A 180 3.55 4.23 0.78
CA SER A 180 4.46 5.36 0.58
C SER A 180 3.75 6.63 0.17
N ASN A 181 4.19 7.77 0.75
CA ASN A 181 3.68 9.11 0.48
C ASN A 181 2.16 9.27 0.68
N SER A 182 1.54 8.38 1.45
CA SER A 182 0.14 8.50 1.86
C SER A 182 0.00 9.49 3.03
N ILE A 183 -1.24 9.82 3.39
CA ILE A 183 -1.56 10.59 4.59
C ILE A 183 -2.42 9.67 5.46
N ILE A 184 -1.77 9.00 6.40
CA ILE A 184 -2.40 8.03 7.31
C ILE A 184 -2.04 8.42 8.75
N PRO A 185 -3.01 8.59 9.67
CA PRO A 185 -2.74 8.88 11.07
C PRO A 185 -1.84 7.81 11.70
N THR A 186 -0.91 8.22 12.56
CA THR A 186 0.02 7.29 13.22
C THR A 186 -0.71 6.19 14.00
N SER A 187 -1.82 6.51 14.66
CA SER A 187 -2.69 5.53 15.34
C SER A 187 -3.37 4.53 14.38
N ALA A 188 -3.69 4.96 13.16
CA ALA A 188 -4.21 4.08 12.12
C ALA A 188 -3.13 3.11 11.64
N LEU A 189 -1.90 3.60 11.38
CA LEU A 189 -0.73 2.77 11.05
C LEU A 189 -0.41 1.77 12.17
N GLU A 190 -0.39 2.22 13.43
CA GLU A 190 -0.23 1.35 14.61
C GLU A 190 -1.25 0.21 14.60
N SER A 191 -2.53 0.51 14.37
CA SER A 191 -3.61 -0.49 14.36
C SER A 191 -3.45 -1.55 13.26
N ILE A 192 -2.74 -1.25 12.17
CA ILE A 192 -2.45 -2.19 11.08
C ILE A 192 -1.17 -2.98 11.38
N ILE A 193 -0.06 -2.27 11.64
CA ILE A 193 1.27 -2.87 11.80
C ILE A 193 1.32 -3.78 13.04
N CYS A 194 0.59 -3.45 14.10
CA CYS A 194 0.54 -4.30 15.31
C CYS A 194 -0.05 -5.70 15.05
N HIS A 195 -0.78 -5.90 13.96
CA HIS A 195 -1.33 -7.20 13.52
C HIS A 195 -0.47 -7.93 12.47
N CYS A 196 0.60 -7.32 11.96
CA CYS A 196 1.47 -7.89 10.94
C CYS A 196 2.63 -8.70 11.55
N ARG A 197 2.83 -9.95 11.09
CA ARG A 197 3.91 -10.86 11.55
C ARG A 197 4.65 -11.59 10.41
N LEU A 198 4.28 -11.31 9.16
CA LEU A 198 4.76 -12.00 7.97
C LEU A 198 5.34 -11.02 6.93
N LEU A 199 5.62 -9.77 7.32
CA LEU A 199 6.10 -8.75 6.39
C LEU A 199 7.53 -9.08 5.94
N GLU A 200 7.67 -9.31 4.63
CA GLU A 200 8.96 -9.45 3.93
C GLU A 200 9.33 -8.13 3.22
N TYR A 201 8.33 -7.36 2.73
CA TYR A 201 8.56 -6.12 1.97
C TYR A 201 7.63 -5.00 2.48
N LEU A 202 8.21 -3.89 2.93
CA LEU A 202 7.45 -2.77 3.49
C LEU A 202 7.99 -1.42 3.02
N SER A 203 7.08 -0.53 2.64
CA SER A 203 7.36 0.88 2.39
C SER A 203 6.36 1.77 3.13
N LEU A 204 6.89 2.53 4.09
CA LEU A 204 6.19 3.57 4.87
C LEU A 204 6.76 4.96 4.59
N GLU A 205 7.40 5.16 3.44
CA GLU A 205 8.05 6.42 3.08
C GLU A 205 7.14 7.64 3.28
N GLY A 206 7.70 8.70 3.85
CA GLY A 206 7.02 9.95 4.17
C GLY A 206 5.99 9.88 5.30
N GLN A 207 5.80 8.73 5.96
CA GLN A 207 4.85 8.61 7.08
C GLN A 207 5.43 9.15 8.41
N GLN A 208 4.56 9.73 9.24
CA GLN A 208 4.84 9.97 10.65
C GLN A 208 4.59 8.68 11.45
N LEU A 209 5.64 8.14 12.06
CA LEU A 209 5.65 6.89 12.80
C LEU A 209 5.66 7.13 14.32
N SER A 210 5.83 6.03 15.07
CA SER A 210 6.02 6.02 16.52
C SER A 210 6.90 4.83 16.93
N ASP A 211 7.40 4.84 18.16
CA ASP A 211 8.10 3.69 18.75
C ASP A 211 7.22 2.43 18.82
N ALA A 212 5.89 2.59 18.94
CA ALA A 212 4.95 1.47 18.92
C ALA A 212 4.84 0.82 17.53
N ILE A 213 4.98 1.60 16.45
CA ILE A 213 5.10 1.06 15.09
C ILE A 213 6.42 0.31 14.94
N ILE A 214 7.56 0.92 15.30
CA ILE A 214 8.88 0.31 15.15
C ILE A 214 9.01 -0.97 15.99
N SER A 215 8.48 -0.98 17.22
CA SER A 215 8.37 -2.16 18.11
C SER A 215 7.34 -3.20 17.63
N SER A 216 6.47 -2.85 16.70
CA SER A 216 5.61 -3.81 16.00
C SER A 216 6.28 -4.36 14.74
N LEU A 217 7.11 -3.56 14.05
CA LEU A 217 7.92 -4.01 12.91
C LEU A 217 8.97 -5.05 13.33
N SER A 218 9.62 -4.88 14.49
CA SER A 218 10.59 -5.83 15.04
C SER A 218 10.06 -7.27 15.21
N LYS A 219 8.73 -7.46 15.15
CA LYS A 219 8.05 -8.76 15.20
C LYS A 219 7.92 -9.43 13.83
N ASN A 220 8.65 -8.95 12.82
CA ASN A 220 8.75 -9.51 11.47
C ASN A 220 10.24 -9.82 11.21
N PRO A 221 10.76 -10.98 11.66
CA PRO A 221 12.19 -11.31 11.53
C PRO A 221 12.59 -11.52 10.06
N ASP A 222 11.65 -12.00 9.24
CA ASP A 222 11.82 -12.30 7.80
C ASP A 222 11.70 -11.05 6.90
N LEU A 223 11.78 -9.85 7.46
CA LEU A 223 11.71 -8.60 6.71
C LEU A 223 12.96 -8.44 5.83
N LEU A 224 12.80 -8.53 4.51
CA LEU A 224 13.87 -8.46 3.50
C LEU A 224 14.10 -7.04 2.99
N GLN A 225 13.02 -6.27 2.78
CA GLN A 225 13.11 -4.90 2.25
C GLN A 225 12.29 -3.92 3.06
N LEU A 226 12.95 -2.87 3.56
CA LEU A 226 12.34 -1.85 4.40
C LEU A 226 12.68 -0.44 3.91
N ASN A 227 11.65 0.30 3.49
CA ASN A 227 11.73 1.71 3.13
C ASN A 227 10.99 2.58 4.15
N LEU A 228 11.77 3.26 5.00
CA LEU A 228 11.36 4.31 5.93
C LEU A 228 11.86 5.69 5.45
N SER A 229 12.16 5.87 4.17
CA SER A 229 12.66 7.14 3.62
C SER A 229 11.75 8.30 4.02
N GLY A 230 12.31 9.38 4.59
CA GLY A 230 11.54 10.56 5.00
C GLY A 230 10.64 10.38 6.24
N CYS A 231 10.75 9.26 6.97
CA CYS A 231 9.95 9.03 8.17
C CYS A 231 10.42 9.86 9.38
N SER A 232 9.52 10.04 10.34
CA SER A 232 9.78 10.78 11.59
C SER A 232 8.99 10.16 12.76
N GLY A 233 9.21 10.65 13.99
CA GLY A 233 8.37 10.32 15.15
C GLY A 233 8.77 9.09 15.98
N PHE A 234 9.89 8.44 15.66
CA PHE A 234 10.43 7.31 16.43
C PHE A 234 11.83 7.62 16.99
N THR A 235 12.27 6.83 17.96
CA THR A 235 13.51 7.04 18.73
C THR A 235 14.63 6.08 18.32
N ALA A 236 15.86 6.46 18.67
CA ALA A 236 17.06 5.68 18.43
C ALA A 236 17.03 4.28 19.09
N PRO A 237 16.63 4.11 20.36
CA PRO A 237 16.51 2.78 20.97
C PRO A 237 15.47 1.88 20.29
N ALA A 238 14.33 2.44 19.85
CA ALA A 238 13.33 1.66 19.11
C ALA A 238 13.89 1.15 17.78
N LEU A 239 14.59 2.02 17.03
CA LEU A 239 15.27 1.66 15.78
C LEU A 239 16.36 0.59 16.01
N ALA A 240 17.20 0.73 17.05
CA ALA A 240 18.20 -0.27 17.42
C ALA A 240 17.56 -1.63 17.71
N SER A 241 16.47 -1.64 18.49
CA SER A 241 15.74 -2.87 18.81
C SER A 241 15.18 -3.55 17.57
N MET A 242 14.62 -2.79 16.63
CA MET A 242 14.09 -3.34 15.37
C MET A 242 15.20 -3.93 14.50
N LEU A 243 16.32 -3.24 14.32
CA LEU A 243 17.44 -3.74 13.51
C LEU A 243 18.08 -5.01 14.11
N LYS A 244 18.15 -5.11 15.45
CA LYS A 244 18.56 -6.36 16.13
C LYS A 244 17.62 -7.54 15.89
N SER A 245 16.32 -7.30 15.72
CA SER A 245 15.31 -8.36 15.53
C SER A 245 15.11 -8.76 14.07
N CYS A 246 15.19 -7.80 13.14
CA CYS A 246 15.00 -8.02 11.71
C CYS A 246 16.34 -8.42 11.05
N THR A 247 16.82 -9.63 11.35
CA THR A 247 18.12 -10.13 10.90
C THR A 247 18.19 -10.47 9.40
N SER A 248 17.05 -10.52 8.70
CA SER A 248 16.97 -10.90 7.28
C SER A 248 16.96 -9.71 6.31
N ILE A 249 17.13 -8.46 6.78
CA ILE A 249 17.05 -7.28 5.90
C ILE A 249 18.20 -7.28 4.87
N GLU A 250 17.84 -7.34 3.60
CA GLU A 250 18.73 -7.20 2.45
C GLU A 250 18.80 -5.76 1.96
N GLN A 251 17.66 -5.05 1.96
CA GLN A 251 17.55 -3.67 1.50
C GLN A 251 16.98 -2.75 2.57
N LEU A 252 17.78 -1.78 3.02
CA LEU A 252 17.34 -0.77 3.98
C LEU A 252 17.44 0.64 3.41
N ASN A 253 16.32 1.34 3.40
CA ASN A 253 16.26 2.76 3.06
C ASN A 253 15.68 3.55 4.25
N ILE A 254 16.54 4.34 4.88
CA ILE A 254 16.24 5.19 6.05
C ILE A 254 16.67 6.64 5.79
N SER A 255 16.89 6.97 4.51
CA SER A 255 17.31 8.30 4.07
C SER A 255 16.28 9.38 4.38
N TRP A 256 16.71 10.63 4.54
CA TRP A 256 15.84 11.79 4.81
C TRP A 256 14.98 11.72 6.08
N CYS A 257 15.20 10.73 6.95
CA CYS A 257 14.57 10.68 8.28
C CYS A 257 15.03 11.83 9.17
N VAL A 258 14.18 12.20 10.13
CA VAL A 258 14.53 13.18 11.19
C VAL A 258 15.39 12.52 12.27
N PHE A 259 16.59 12.11 11.87
CA PHE A 259 17.57 11.44 12.74
C PHE A 259 18.47 12.45 13.45
N ASN A 260 18.89 12.07 14.65
CA ASN A 260 20.02 12.65 15.37
C ASN A 260 21.19 11.63 15.40
N ASN A 261 22.30 11.99 16.06
CA ASN A 261 23.48 11.12 16.18
C ASN A 261 23.18 9.73 16.74
N ASP A 262 22.29 9.62 17.73
CA ASP A 262 22.01 8.34 18.38
C ASP A 262 21.22 7.41 17.47
N HIS A 263 20.39 7.95 16.56
CA HIS A 263 19.75 7.15 15.52
C HIS A 263 20.79 6.56 14.57
N VAL A 264 21.78 7.35 14.15
CA VAL A 264 22.85 6.82 13.28
C VAL A 264 23.73 5.80 14.00
N LYS A 265 24.11 6.02 15.27
CA LYS A 265 24.77 4.97 16.08
C LYS A 265 23.91 3.71 16.18
N SER A 266 22.60 3.88 16.39
CA SER A 266 21.64 2.77 16.47
C SER A 266 21.52 2.00 15.16
N VAL A 267 21.65 2.66 14.01
CA VAL A 267 21.75 1.99 12.72
C VAL A 267 23.07 1.25 12.62
N VAL A 268 24.17 2.00 12.73
CA VAL A 268 25.52 1.54 12.43
C VAL A 268 25.96 0.38 13.35
N ASN A 269 25.56 0.39 14.62
CA ASN A 269 25.89 -0.66 15.60
C ASN A 269 24.95 -1.88 15.57
N ASN A 270 23.82 -1.84 14.83
CA ASN A 270 22.81 -2.91 14.87
C ASN A 270 22.34 -3.39 13.49
N LEU A 271 22.91 -2.85 12.40
CA LEU A 271 22.73 -3.37 11.03
C LEU A 271 23.16 -4.84 10.96
N CYS A 272 22.30 -5.69 10.40
CA CYS A 272 22.57 -7.09 10.13
C CYS A 272 23.48 -7.27 8.90
N SER A 273 24.29 -8.34 8.90
CA SER A 273 25.27 -8.63 7.84
C SER A 273 24.66 -9.09 6.51
N SER A 274 23.35 -9.33 6.47
CA SER A 274 22.52 -9.61 5.30
C SER A 274 22.27 -8.39 4.41
N VAL A 275 22.52 -7.17 4.90
CA VAL A 275 22.28 -5.93 4.14
C VAL A 275 23.25 -5.82 2.97
N ILE A 276 22.68 -5.92 1.76
CA ILE A 276 23.37 -5.76 0.47
C ILE A 276 23.14 -4.39 -0.18
N HIS A 277 22.07 -3.68 0.21
CA HIS A 277 21.72 -2.38 -0.35
C HIS A 277 21.28 -1.40 0.77
N LEU A 278 22.05 -0.33 0.97
CA LEU A 278 21.87 0.61 2.09
C LEU A 278 21.80 2.07 1.62
N ASN A 279 20.74 2.77 2.03
CA ASN A 279 20.57 4.20 1.77
C ASN A 279 20.53 5.02 3.07
N LEU A 280 21.59 5.80 3.28
CA LEU A 280 21.83 6.71 4.41
C LEU A 280 21.91 8.18 3.95
N SER A 281 21.32 8.52 2.80
CA SER A 281 21.36 9.89 2.28
C SER A 281 20.56 10.90 3.10
N GLY A 282 21.01 12.16 3.10
CA GLY A 282 20.14 13.32 3.40
C GLY A 282 20.16 13.93 4.79
N TYR A 283 21.08 13.52 5.64
CA TYR A 283 21.22 14.09 6.97
C TYR A 283 22.14 15.33 6.94
N ARG A 284 21.55 16.53 6.97
CA ARG A 284 22.30 17.80 6.81
C ARG A 284 22.89 18.36 8.10
N GLU A 285 22.03 18.64 9.09
CA GLU A 285 22.37 19.48 10.25
C GLU A 285 22.39 18.73 11.58
N ASN A 286 21.72 17.57 11.65
CA ASN A 286 21.52 16.80 12.89
C ASN A 286 22.64 15.80 13.22
N LEU A 287 23.73 15.82 12.45
CA LEU A 287 24.85 14.87 12.53
C LEU A 287 26.11 15.48 13.10
N LYS A 288 25.99 15.87 14.36
CA LYS A 288 27.12 16.28 15.19
C LYS A 288 27.59 15.11 16.04
N LEU A 289 28.26 14.12 15.44
CA LEU A 289 28.88 13.02 16.20
C LEU A 289 29.91 13.63 17.17
N ASP A 290 29.49 13.69 18.43
CA ASP A 290 30.24 14.25 19.56
C ASP A 290 30.43 13.15 20.64
N VAL A 291 30.50 11.90 20.20
CA VAL A 291 30.52 10.70 21.04
C VAL A 291 31.49 9.67 20.46
N LEU A 292 32.78 10.01 20.54
CA LEU A 292 33.89 9.04 20.57
C LEU A 292 34.59 9.01 21.95
N SER A 293 33.98 9.62 22.98
CA SER A 293 34.49 9.72 24.35
C SER A 293 34.28 8.46 25.23
N LEU A 294 33.91 7.31 24.65
CA LEU A 294 33.55 6.09 25.42
C LEU A 294 34.14 4.75 24.90
N LEU A 295 35.23 4.78 24.13
CA LEU A 295 36.10 3.61 23.96
C LEU A 295 37.58 4.02 24.11
N PRO A 296 38.34 3.44 25.05
CA PRO A 296 39.74 3.78 25.25
C PRO A 296 40.63 3.01 24.27
N LEU A 297 40.86 3.58 23.08
CA LEU A 297 41.99 3.31 22.18
C LEU A 297 42.08 4.49 21.18
N HIS A 298 43.29 4.96 20.91
CA HIS A 298 43.64 6.08 20.01
C HIS A 298 42.76 6.16 18.74
N TYR A 299 42.35 7.33 18.23
CA TYR A 299 43.20 8.44 17.75
C TYR A 299 42.54 9.84 17.84
N SER A 300 43.32 10.88 17.55
CA SER A 300 43.02 12.31 17.70
C SER A 300 42.01 12.90 16.69
N ASP A 301 41.38 14.01 17.10
CA ASP A 301 40.64 15.00 16.28
C ASP A 301 39.35 14.53 15.58
N SER A 302 38.37 14.15 16.39
CA SER A 302 37.01 13.77 16.00
C SER A 302 36.00 14.94 15.99
N THR A 303 35.24 15.16 14.90
CA THR A 303 33.98 15.94 14.93
C THR A 303 33.00 15.55 13.80
N LEU A 304 31.69 15.39 14.08
CA LEU A 304 30.61 15.24 13.07
C LEU A 304 30.61 13.87 12.31
N LEU A 305 29.59 13.57 11.48
CA LEU A 305 29.55 12.27 10.76
C LEU A 305 30.58 12.23 9.63
N MET A 306 31.76 11.74 10.00
CA MET A 306 32.95 11.59 9.15
C MET A 306 33.11 10.14 8.65
N ALA A 307 34.29 9.87 8.07
CA ALA A 307 34.74 8.57 7.56
C ALA A 307 34.55 7.40 8.54
N ASP A 308 34.51 7.67 9.85
CA ASP A 308 34.37 6.70 10.94
C ASP A 308 33.14 5.80 10.79
N CYS A 309 32.07 6.27 10.14
CA CYS A 309 30.92 5.42 9.84
C CYS A 309 31.30 4.23 8.95
N PHE A 310 32.30 4.39 8.06
CA PHE A 310 32.83 3.31 7.24
C PHE A 310 33.57 2.25 8.06
N LEU A 311 34.24 2.61 9.16
CA LEU A 311 34.94 1.63 10.02
C LEU A 311 33.98 0.57 10.56
N ILE A 312 32.77 0.99 10.93
CA ILE A 312 31.73 0.09 11.45
C ILE A 312 30.95 -0.54 10.30
N LEU A 313 30.58 0.23 9.26
CA LEU A 313 29.90 -0.31 8.08
C LEU A 313 30.73 -1.36 7.32
N LYS A 314 32.08 -1.36 7.43
CA LYS A 314 33.00 -2.38 6.89
C LYS A 314 32.67 -3.82 7.32
N GLN A 315 31.87 -4.01 8.36
CA GLN A 315 31.32 -5.33 8.71
C GLN A 315 30.37 -5.91 7.63
N LEU A 316 29.77 -5.05 6.79
CA LEU A 316 28.87 -5.40 5.68
C LEU A 316 29.67 -5.82 4.44
N LYS A 317 30.36 -6.97 4.53
CA LYS A 317 31.24 -7.51 3.47
C LYS A 317 30.57 -7.80 2.13
N HIS A 318 29.23 -7.86 2.10
CA HIS A 318 28.42 -8.14 0.92
C HIS A 318 27.66 -6.91 0.39
N LEU A 319 28.01 -5.70 0.86
CA LEU A 319 27.35 -4.46 0.45
C LEU A 319 27.61 -4.16 -1.04
N LEU A 320 26.56 -4.28 -1.87
CA LEU A 320 26.59 -4.07 -3.32
C LEU A 320 26.21 -2.64 -3.73
N HIS A 321 25.38 -1.95 -2.93
CA HIS A 321 24.95 -0.57 -3.20
C HIS A 321 24.97 0.26 -1.92
N LEU A 322 25.78 1.32 -1.91
CA LEU A 322 25.83 2.32 -0.86
C LEU A 322 25.38 3.69 -1.39
N SER A 323 24.43 4.33 -0.71
CA SER A 323 23.99 5.70 -1.02
C SER A 323 24.23 6.63 0.16
N LEU A 324 25.10 7.61 -0.05
CA LEU A 324 25.54 8.64 0.91
C LEU A 324 25.14 10.05 0.45
N SER A 325 24.40 10.16 -0.65
CA SER A 325 24.12 11.43 -1.33
C SER A 325 23.66 12.54 -0.38
N ARG A 326 24.20 13.75 -0.54
CA ARG A 326 23.91 14.94 0.28
C ARG A 326 24.30 14.80 1.77
N CYS A 327 25.12 13.82 2.16
CA CYS A 327 25.80 13.78 3.47
C CYS A 327 27.06 14.66 3.44
N TYR A 328 26.86 15.98 3.55
CA TYR A 328 27.89 17.00 3.30
C TYR A 328 29.13 16.98 4.22
N GLN A 329 29.10 16.20 5.31
CA GLN A 329 30.21 16.05 6.26
C GLN A 329 31.24 14.98 5.81
N ILE A 330 30.94 14.19 4.77
CA ILE A 330 31.86 13.20 4.21
C ILE A 330 32.78 13.89 3.19
N HIS A 331 34.07 14.02 3.50
CA HIS A 331 35.06 14.57 2.59
C HIS A 331 35.46 13.59 1.48
N LEU A 332 35.92 14.11 0.33
CA LEU A 332 36.37 13.28 -0.81
C LEU A 332 37.46 12.28 -0.43
N ALA A 333 38.42 12.67 0.43
CA ALA A 333 39.49 11.78 0.92
C ALA A 333 38.98 10.58 1.74
N ALA A 334 37.73 10.63 2.25
CA ALA A 334 37.11 9.48 2.90
C ALA A 334 36.47 8.51 1.89
N LEU A 335 36.26 8.94 0.64
CA LEU A 335 35.62 8.15 -0.41
C LEU A 335 36.61 7.31 -1.21
N THR A 336 37.90 7.68 -1.25
CA THR A 336 38.96 6.96 -1.98
C THR A 336 39.14 5.53 -1.46
N ASP A 337 39.00 5.34 -0.15
CA ASP A 337 39.21 4.04 0.51
C ASP A 337 37.96 3.14 0.46
N VAL A 338 36.79 3.66 0.06
CA VAL A 338 35.50 2.94 0.05
C VAL A 338 35.61 1.66 -0.79
N ASP A 339 36.34 1.70 -1.89
CA ASP A 339 36.67 0.55 -2.75
C ASP A 339 37.27 -0.62 -1.97
N GLN A 340 38.28 -0.32 -1.14
CA GLN A 340 39.03 -1.28 -0.35
C GLN A 340 38.27 -1.71 0.92
N MET A 341 37.35 -0.86 1.41
CA MET A 341 36.50 -1.17 2.56
C MET A 341 35.31 -2.06 2.18
N PHE A 342 34.80 -1.94 0.95
CA PHE A 342 33.63 -2.66 0.45
C PHE A 342 33.93 -3.37 -0.87
N PRO A 343 34.71 -4.48 -0.88
CA PRO A 343 35.20 -5.13 -2.11
C PRO A 343 34.11 -5.81 -2.96
N ALA A 344 32.85 -5.79 -2.52
CA ALA A 344 31.69 -6.26 -3.27
C ALA A 344 30.85 -5.09 -3.84
N LEU A 345 31.26 -3.84 -3.64
CA LEU A 345 30.48 -2.66 -4.00
C LEU A 345 30.40 -2.53 -5.53
N CYS A 346 29.19 -2.42 -6.06
CA CYS A 346 28.93 -2.27 -7.49
C CYS A 346 28.40 -0.87 -7.84
N LEU A 347 27.80 -0.15 -6.87
CA LEU A 347 27.09 1.11 -7.09
C LEU A 347 27.27 2.03 -5.87
N LEU A 348 27.74 3.25 -6.14
CA LEU A 348 27.99 4.29 -5.13
C LEU A 348 27.31 5.60 -5.52
N ASP A 349 26.35 6.06 -4.71
CA ASP A 349 25.63 7.32 -4.94
C ASP A 349 26.05 8.40 -3.93
N VAL A 350 26.93 9.30 -4.36
CA VAL A 350 27.53 10.43 -3.61
C VAL A 350 27.12 11.80 -4.19
N PHE A 351 25.92 11.89 -4.77
CA PHE A 351 25.39 13.13 -5.36
C PHE A 351 25.42 14.29 -4.35
N GLY A 352 25.99 15.42 -4.76
CA GLY A 352 26.08 16.62 -3.94
C GLY A 352 27.14 16.59 -2.82
N ILE A 353 27.96 15.53 -2.74
CA ILE A 353 29.18 15.52 -1.91
C ILE A 353 30.39 15.90 -2.78
N VAL A 354 30.57 15.20 -3.89
CA VAL A 354 31.73 15.36 -4.78
C VAL A 354 31.44 16.40 -5.85
N HIS A 355 32.34 17.37 -6.02
CA HIS A 355 32.24 18.37 -7.10
C HIS A 355 32.52 17.73 -8.48
N ASN A 356 31.87 18.23 -9.53
CA ASN A 356 31.95 17.64 -10.87
C ASN A 356 33.38 17.55 -11.44
N SER A 357 34.31 18.39 -10.98
CA SER A 357 35.73 18.33 -11.36
C SER A 357 36.48 17.11 -10.83
N HIS A 358 36.08 16.55 -9.68
CA HIS A 358 36.78 15.45 -9.01
C HIS A 358 36.06 14.10 -9.20
N LEU A 359 34.84 14.12 -9.75
CA LEU A 359 34.07 12.91 -10.05
C LEU A 359 34.75 11.98 -11.08
N PRO A 360 35.47 12.48 -12.13
CA PRO A 360 36.24 11.62 -13.02
C PRO A 360 37.37 10.88 -12.27
N THR A 361 38.15 11.60 -11.46
CA THR A 361 39.25 11.01 -10.67
C THR A 361 38.75 9.91 -9.73
N LEU A 362 37.66 10.14 -9.00
CA LEU A 362 37.07 9.11 -8.13
C LEU A 362 36.56 7.88 -8.92
N LYS A 363 36.17 8.05 -10.19
CA LYS A 363 35.80 6.93 -11.08
C LYS A 363 37.01 6.19 -11.64
N GLU A 364 38.14 6.87 -11.80
CA GLU A 364 39.41 6.26 -12.20
C GLU A 364 40.03 5.46 -11.04
N GLU A 365 39.87 5.93 -9.80
CA GLU A 365 40.26 5.21 -8.57
C GLU A 365 39.39 3.97 -8.29
N MET A 366 38.09 4.03 -8.64
CA MET A 366 37.10 2.96 -8.39
C MET A 366 36.48 2.39 -9.68
N PRO A 367 37.27 1.84 -10.62
CA PRO A 367 36.82 1.58 -12.00
C PRO A 367 35.74 0.49 -12.13
N HIS A 368 35.57 -0.35 -11.11
CA HIS A 368 34.52 -1.38 -11.07
C HIS A 368 33.22 -0.90 -10.41
N VAL A 369 33.22 0.28 -9.77
CA VAL A 369 32.07 0.83 -9.07
C VAL A 369 31.35 1.87 -9.94
N SER A 370 30.06 1.66 -10.19
CA SER A 370 29.24 2.61 -10.94
C SER A 370 28.91 3.85 -10.10
N ILE A 371 29.74 4.89 -10.12
CA ILE A 371 29.52 6.10 -9.31
C ILE A 371 28.50 7.06 -9.95
N ASN A 372 27.49 7.47 -9.17
CA ASN A 372 26.44 8.44 -9.53
C ASN A 372 25.70 8.07 -10.84
N SER A 373 25.49 6.78 -11.08
CA SER A 373 24.86 6.28 -12.33
C SER A 373 23.33 6.38 -12.33
N ARG A 374 22.70 6.57 -11.17
CA ARG A 374 21.23 6.61 -11.02
C ARG A 374 20.80 7.82 -10.18
N PRO A 375 20.10 8.82 -10.75
CA PRO A 375 19.69 10.02 -9.99
C PRO A 375 18.62 9.73 -8.93
N PHE A 376 17.93 8.59 -9.03
CA PHE A 376 16.94 8.12 -8.07
C PHE A 376 17.37 6.79 -7.48
N SER A 377 17.38 6.69 -6.15
CA SER A 377 17.67 5.43 -5.46
C SER A 377 16.58 4.39 -5.74
N SER A 378 16.98 3.16 -6.03
CA SER A 378 16.08 2.00 -6.12
C SER A 378 15.96 1.20 -4.82
N ILE A 379 16.74 1.55 -3.78
CA ILE A 379 16.90 0.75 -2.56
C ILE A 379 15.57 0.68 -1.78
N ALA A 380 15.07 -0.55 -1.60
CA ALA A 380 13.81 -0.89 -0.94
C ALA A 380 12.54 -0.21 -1.53
N ARG A 381 12.64 0.39 -2.73
CA ARG A 381 11.51 1.12 -3.35
C ARG A 381 10.51 0.13 -3.98
N PRO A 382 9.19 0.21 -3.65
CA PRO A 382 8.17 -0.67 -4.23
C PRO A 382 8.08 -0.58 -5.76
N THR A 383 8.22 0.63 -6.31
CA THR A 383 8.21 0.95 -7.74
C THR A 383 9.46 1.76 -8.10
N PRO A 384 10.59 1.11 -8.44
CA PRO A 384 11.79 1.81 -8.87
C PRO A 384 11.60 2.55 -10.19
N ALA A 385 12.04 3.81 -10.27
CA ALA A 385 11.81 4.71 -11.41
C ALA A 385 12.38 4.22 -12.77
N SER A 386 13.25 3.22 -12.79
CA SER A 386 13.81 2.61 -14.01
C SER A 386 12.91 1.58 -14.69
N LYS A 387 11.76 1.23 -14.11
CA LYS A 387 10.83 0.22 -14.67
C LYS A 387 9.52 0.87 -15.12
N LEU A 388 9.37 1.03 -16.44
CA LEU A 388 8.21 1.56 -17.20
C LEU A 388 6.89 0.75 -17.06
N SER A 389 6.70 0.00 -15.98
CA SER A 389 5.47 -0.76 -15.72
C SER A 389 4.72 -0.17 -14.52
N ASP A 390 3.86 0.81 -14.79
CA ASP A 390 3.13 1.65 -13.81
C ASP A 390 2.19 0.91 -12.82
N CYS A 391 2.22 -0.42 -12.77
CA CYS A 391 1.36 -1.22 -11.89
C CYS A 391 2.06 -2.45 -11.27
N ALA A 392 3.39 -2.45 -11.14
CA ALA A 392 4.16 -3.55 -10.56
C ALA A 392 4.80 -3.14 -9.22
N MET A 393 4.46 -3.83 -8.14
CA MET A 393 5.02 -3.66 -6.80
C MET A 393 6.08 -4.74 -6.56
N TRP A 394 7.33 -4.37 -6.26
CA TRP A 394 8.46 -5.31 -6.13
C TRP A 394 8.53 -6.33 -7.28
N ASN A 395 8.32 -5.84 -8.52
CA ASN A 395 8.28 -6.60 -9.78
C ASN A 395 7.03 -7.48 -10.01
N GLU A 396 6.09 -7.56 -9.06
CA GLU A 396 4.84 -8.29 -9.23
C GLU A 396 3.64 -7.37 -9.49
N LYS A 397 2.76 -7.75 -10.43
CA LYS A 397 1.49 -7.03 -10.65
C LYS A 397 0.42 -7.55 -9.70
N CYS A 398 -0.35 -6.65 -9.07
CA CYS A 398 -1.54 -7.05 -8.32
C CYS A 398 -2.65 -7.58 -9.26
N ARG A 399 -3.39 -8.60 -8.80
CA ARG A 399 -4.54 -9.18 -9.51
C ARG A 399 -5.71 -8.21 -9.51
N LEU A 400 -6.17 -7.84 -8.32
CA LEU A 400 -7.25 -6.88 -8.14
C LEU A 400 -6.67 -5.47 -8.17
N ARG A 401 -7.22 -4.59 -9.00
CA ARG A 401 -6.85 -3.19 -9.08
C ARG A 401 -8.07 -2.34 -9.33
N ILE A 402 -8.01 -1.09 -8.88
CA ILE A 402 -8.98 -0.07 -9.27
C ILE A 402 -8.59 0.45 -10.65
N LYS A 403 -9.53 0.36 -11.60
CA LYS A 403 -9.51 1.16 -12.82
C LYS A 403 -10.24 2.45 -12.50
N LEU A 404 -9.52 3.57 -12.56
CA LEU A 404 -10.11 4.91 -12.63
C LEU A 404 -10.69 5.14 -14.04
#